data_AF-A0A3R6WK99-F1
#
_entry.id   AF-A0A3R6WK99-F1
#
_cell.length_a   1.000
_cell.length_b   1.000
_cell.length_c   1.000
_cell.angle_alpha   90.00
_cell.angle_beta   90.00
_cell.angle_gamma   90.00
#
_symmetry.space_group_name_H-M   'P 1'
#
loop_
_entity.id
_entity.type
_entity.pdbx_description
1 polymer ?
#
loop_
_entity_poly.entity_id
_entity_poly.type
_entity_poly.pdbx_seq_one_letter_code
_entity_poly.pdbx_strand_id
1 'polypeptide(L)'
;MKLRPAGLAVVLVSPSVAVFCLLYAALDVPAVLSAFIAFLSAFVWADVWYFVHIIGTVVASPPTCLQCVLDSHEYPAIVGLNDIDRNGHFNNARYLRACNYGRRAFWTANGIWELLCANGGNLLVGAQTVRYRRELTLGQSYTLRTRIRTWDNQAFYIEHQFVTGAEAAGSLFVHAVVLVKNNVMGSKRPQMLMEMRQPGIVAPPVDPDVQSWIDSNAASSLMLRPKKNT
;
A
#
# COMPACT_ATOMS: atom_id res chain seq x y z
N MET A 1 20.37 8.86 1.72
CA MET A 1 21.14 7.91 0.90
C MET A 1 20.19 6.81 0.42
N LYS A 2 19.97 6.61 -0.89
CA LYS A 2 19.14 5.49 -1.39
C LYS A 2 20.00 4.23 -1.39
N LEU A 3 19.76 3.33 -0.44
CA LEU A 3 20.44 2.03 -0.40
C LEU A 3 19.97 1.18 -1.60
N ARG A 4 20.91 0.48 -2.26
CA ARG A 4 20.59 -0.58 -3.21
C ARG A 4 19.87 -1.73 -2.47
N PRO A 5 19.03 -2.56 -3.13
CA PRO A 5 18.29 -3.63 -2.47
C PRO A 5 19.15 -4.55 -1.59
N ALA A 6 20.33 -4.95 -2.07
CA ALA A 6 21.27 -5.77 -1.31
C ALA A 6 21.78 -5.06 -0.03
N GLY A 7 22.06 -3.76 -0.11
CA GLY A 7 22.48 -2.97 1.05
C GLY A 7 21.36 -2.82 2.08
N LEU A 8 20.11 -2.71 1.64
CA LEU A 8 18.96 -2.69 2.54
C LEU A 8 18.77 -4.04 3.24
N ALA A 9 18.91 -5.15 2.51
CA ALA A 9 18.81 -6.49 3.08
C ALA A 9 19.86 -6.73 4.18
N VAL A 10 21.10 -6.30 3.97
CA VAL A 10 22.16 -6.37 4.99
C VAL A 10 21.78 -5.61 6.25
N VAL A 11 21.28 -4.37 6.11
CA VAL A 11 20.87 -3.55 7.27
C VAL A 11 19.70 -4.18 8.04
N LEU A 12 18.75 -4.81 7.34
CA LEU A 12 17.59 -5.44 7.99
C LEU A 12 17.95 -6.71 8.75
N VAL A 13 18.93 -7.47 8.26
CA VAL A 13 19.26 -8.81 8.79
C VAL A 13 20.42 -8.76 9.79
N SER A 14 21.31 -7.77 9.70
CA SER A 14 22.54 -7.70 10.51
C SER A 14 22.33 -7.76 12.03
N PRO A 15 21.30 -7.14 12.65
CA PRO A 15 21.13 -7.26 14.09
C PRO A 15 20.74 -8.69 14.51
N SER A 16 19.95 -9.40 13.68
CA SER A 16 19.57 -10.80 13.91
C SER A 16 20.79 -11.71 13.87
N VAL A 17 21.68 -11.48 12.90
CA VAL A 17 22.92 -12.23 12.76
C VAL A 17 23.85 -11.95 13.94
N ALA A 18 23.93 -10.71 14.41
CA ALA A 18 24.71 -10.38 15.60
C ALA A 18 24.19 -11.10 16.86
N VAL A 19 22.87 -11.16 17.06
CA VAL A 19 22.25 -11.95 18.14
C VAL A 19 22.60 -13.42 18.04
N PHE A 20 22.52 -14.00 16.83
CA PHE A 20 22.95 -15.39 16.60
C PHE A 20 24.41 -15.62 16.99
N CYS A 21 25.32 -14.78 16.49
CA CYS A 21 26.75 -14.90 16.76
C CYS A 21 27.08 -14.76 18.25
N LEU A 22 26.43 -13.81 18.95
CA LEU A 22 26.64 -13.64 20.38
C LEU A 22 26.21 -14.88 21.18
N LEU A 23 25.00 -15.40 20.91
CA LEU A 23 24.47 -16.55 21.63
C LEU A 23 25.26 -17.83 21.34
N TYR A 24 25.55 -18.09 20.07
CA TYR A 24 26.21 -19.32 19.65
C TYR A 24 27.71 -19.30 19.96
N ALA A 25 28.42 -18.21 19.66
CA ALA A 25 29.88 -18.18 19.71
C ALA A 25 30.45 -17.63 21.02
N ALA A 26 29.71 -16.80 21.77
CA ALA A 26 30.20 -16.21 23.02
C ALA A 26 29.55 -16.80 24.28
N LEU A 27 28.36 -17.39 24.15
CA LEU A 27 27.57 -17.91 25.28
C LEU A 27 27.28 -19.42 25.17
N ASP A 28 27.87 -20.11 24.18
CA ASP A 28 27.74 -21.56 23.94
C ASP A 28 26.29 -22.08 23.91
N VAL A 29 25.34 -21.23 23.48
CA VAL A 29 23.92 -21.61 23.34
C VAL A 29 23.75 -22.51 22.11
N PRO A 30 22.99 -23.63 22.19
CA PRO A 30 22.79 -24.54 21.06
C PRO A 30 22.33 -23.83 19.79
N ALA A 31 22.91 -24.19 18.63
CA ALA A 31 22.70 -23.50 17.36
C ALA A 31 21.22 -23.32 16.98
N VAL A 32 20.39 -24.34 17.23
CA VAL A 32 18.94 -24.28 16.95
C VAL A 32 18.25 -23.21 17.80
N LEU A 33 18.59 -23.14 19.09
CA LEU A 33 18.03 -22.15 20.00
C LEU A 33 18.53 -20.74 19.67
N SER A 34 19.82 -20.60 19.34
CA SER A 34 20.42 -19.33 18.88
C SER A 34 19.74 -18.83 17.59
N ALA A 35 19.47 -19.73 16.63
CA ALA A 35 18.77 -19.38 15.39
C ALA A 35 17.32 -18.95 15.65
N PHE A 36 16.62 -19.64 16.56
CA PHE A 36 15.27 -19.28 16.94
C PHE A 36 15.21 -17.90 17.63
N ILE A 37 16.11 -17.63 18.57
CA ILE A 37 16.17 -16.32 19.25
C ILE A 37 16.56 -15.22 18.25
N ALA A 38 17.52 -15.48 17.36
CA ALA A 38 17.88 -14.55 16.28
C ALA A 38 16.68 -14.23 15.37
N PHE A 39 15.86 -15.23 15.01
CA PHE A 39 14.64 -15.00 14.25
C PHE A 39 13.62 -14.13 15.02
N LEU A 40 13.36 -14.44 16.30
CA LEU A 40 12.43 -13.66 17.13
C LEU A 40 12.90 -12.22 17.29
N SER A 41 14.20 -12.02 17.43
CA SER A 41 14.79 -10.69 17.59
C SER A 41 14.57 -9.79 16.37
N ALA A 42 14.38 -10.37 15.17
CA ALA A 42 14.00 -9.61 13.98
C ALA A 42 12.70 -8.81 14.17
N PHE A 43 11.75 -9.31 14.97
CA PHE A 43 10.49 -8.61 15.27
C PHE A 43 10.66 -7.40 16.19
N VAL A 44 11.83 -7.23 16.83
CA VAL A 44 12.11 -6.10 17.73
C VAL A 44 12.55 -4.86 16.96
N TRP A 45 13.43 -5.01 15.96
CA TRP A 45 13.97 -3.86 15.20
C TRP A 45 13.41 -3.72 13.78
N ALA A 46 12.80 -4.77 13.24
CA ALA A 46 12.18 -4.74 11.93
C ALA A 46 10.71 -5.12 12.01
N ASP A 47 9.91 -4.53 11.13
CA ASP A 47 8.52 -4.90 10.96
C ASP A 47 8.42 -6.20 10.14
N VAL A 48 8.80 -7.34 10.74
CA VAL A 48 8.81 -8.64 10.05
C VAL A 48 7.44 -8.95 9.44
N TRP A 49 6.36 -8.61 10.15
CA TRP A 49 4.99 -8.77 9.65
C TRP A 49 4.74 -8.01 8.34
N TYR A 50 5.35 -6.84 8.14
CA TYR A 50 5.28 -6.13 6.86
C TYR A 50 5.86 -6.96 5.71
N PHE A 51 7.05 -7.52 5.91
CA PHE A 51 7.72 -8.30 4.87
C PHE A 51 6.99 -9.61 4.57
N VAL A 52 6.49 -10.30 5.61
CA VAL A 52 5.67 -11.51 5.44
C VAL A 52 4.42 -11.20 4.62
N HIS A 53 3.70 -10.12 4.93
CA HIS A 53 2.51 -9.73 4.17
C HIS A 53 2.86 -9.35 2.74
N ILE A 54 3.93 -8.59 2.52
CA ILE A 54 4.36 -8.21 1.17
C ILE A 54 4.70 -9.45 0.34
N ILE A 55 5.47 -10.40 0.88
CA ILE A 55 5.78 -11.65 0.18
C ILE A 55 4.49 -12.40 -0.12
N GLY A 56 3.58 -12.52 0.86
CA GLY A 56 2.27 -13.13 0.66
C GLY A 56 1.48 -12.45 -0.46
N THR A 57 1.40 -11.11 -0.48
CA THR A 57 0.71 -10.38 -1.54
C THR A 57 1.35 -10.60 -2.90
N VAL A 58 2.68 -10.67 -2.99
CA VAL A 58 3.38 -10.86 -4.28
C VAL A 58 3.20 -12.29 -4.80
N VAL A 59 3.31 -13.28 -3.91
CA VAL A 59 3.22 -14.70 -4.27
C VAL A 59 1.78 -15.12 -4.55
N ALA A 60 0.82 -14.61 -3.78
CA ALA A 60 -0.58 -14.98 -3.88
C ALA A 60 -1.39 -14.08 -4.82
N SER A 61 -0.83 -12.98 -5.33
CA SER A 61 -1.57 -12.15 -6.30
C SER A 61 -1.75 -12.93 -7.59
N PRO A 62 -2.99 -13.20 -8.02
CA PRO A 62 -3.22 -13.77 -9.33
C PRO A 62 -2.65 -12.81 -10.39
N PRO A 63 -2.24 -13.31 -11.57
CA PRO A 63 -1.86 -12.46 -12.69
C PRO A 63 -3.00 -11.51 -13.06
N THR A 64 -2.71 -10.51 -13.92
CA THR A 64 -3.68 -9.54 -14.42
C THR A 64 -5.07 -10.16 -14.63
N CYS A 65 -6.00 -9.82 -13.74
CA CYS A 65 -7.31 -10.45 -13.66
C CYS A 65 -8.44 -9.47 -13.97
N LEU A 66 -8.19 -8.16 -13.89
CA LEU A 66 -9.15 -7.14 -14.27
C LEU A 66 -9.17 -6.96 -15.79
N GLN A 67 -10.38 -7.02 -16.36
CA GLN A 67 -10.59 -6.84 -17.79
C GLN A 67 -10.43 -5.37 -18.18
N CYS A 68 -11.14 -4.47 -17.48
CA CYS A 68 -10.98 -3.03 -17.64
C CYS A 68 -10.07 -2.46 -16.55
N VAL A 69 -9.20 -1.52 -16.92
CA VAL A 69 -8.30 -0.83 -15.96
C VAL A 69 -9.03 0.00 -14.91
N LEU A 70 -10.28 0.37 -15.18
CA LEU A 70 -11.15 1.15 -14.31
C LEU A 70 -11.97 0.29 -13.34
N ASP A 71 -11.99 -1.03 -13.52
CA ASP A 71 -12.74 -1.93 -12.66
C ASP A 71 -12.21 -1.88 -11.22
N SER A 72 -13.12 -2.06 -10.26
CA SER A 72 -12.74 -2.13 -8.85
C SER A 72 -12.11 -3.49 -8.54
N HIS A 73 -10.96 -3.48 -7.87
CA HIS A 73 -10.37 -4.68 -7.30
C HIS A 73 -10.84 -4.87 -5.85
N GLU A 74 -11.26 -6.07 -5.51
CA GLU A 74 -11.68 -6.46 -4.17
C GLU A 74 -10.56 -7.25 -3.47
N TYR A 75 -10.09 -6.75 -2.33
CA TYR A 75 -9.08 -7.44 -1.51
C TYR A 75 -9.69 -7.83 -0.15
N PRO A 76 -10.12 -9.08 0.04
CA PRO A 76 -10.71 -9.53 1.30
C PRO A 76 -9.64 -9.69 2.39
N ALA A 77 -9.99 -9.29 3.62
CA ALA A 77 -9.11 -9.36 4.78
C ALA A 77 -9.91 -9.50 6.08
N ILE A 78 -9.22 -9.87 7.16
CA ILE A 78 -9.76 -9.97 8.52
C ILE A 78 -8.92 -9.08 9.44
N VAL A 79 -9.56 -8.36 10.36
CA VAL A 79 -8.84 -7.58 11.39
C VAL A 79 -8.18 -8.53 12.40
N GLY A 80 -6.85 -8.59 12.38
CA GLY A 80 -6.07 -9.43 13.29
C GLY A 80 -5.70 -8.77 14.62
N LEU A 81 -4.96 -9.50 15.46
CA LEU A 81 -4.46 -8.97 16.74
C LEU A 81 -3.44 -7.85 16.55
N ASN A 82 -2.62 -7.91 15.50
CA ASN A 82 -1.61 -6.88 15.19
C ASN A 82 -2.20 -5.60 14.57
N ASP A 83 -3.51 -5.59 14.37
CA ASP A 83 -4.23 -4.57 13.64
C ASP A 83 -5.06 -3.65 14.55
N ILE A 84 -5.31 -4.07 15.78
CA ILE A 84 -6.13 -3.33 16.74
C ILE A 84 -5.32 -2.39 17.63
N ASP A 85 -5.97 -1.35 18.11
CA ASP A 85 -5.48 -0.50 19.18
C ASP A 85 -5.91 -1.01 20.57
N ARG A 86 -5.60 -0.24 21.62
CA ARG A 86 -5.96 -0.57 23.01
C ARG A 86 -7.47 -0.72 23.25
N ASN A 87 -8.30 -0.14 22.38
CA ASN A 87 -9.76 -0.18 22.50
C ASN A 87 -10.35 -1.37 21.70
N GLY A 88 -9.52 -2.18 21.04
CA GLY A 88 -9.97 -3.25 20.16
C GLY A 88 -10.47 -2.77 18.79
N HIS A 89 -10.28 -1.49 18.48
CA HIS A 89 -10.63 -0.91 17.19
C HIS A 89 -9.48 -1.06 16.22
N PHE A 90 -9.80 -1.23 14.94
CA PHE A 90 -8.81 -1.25 13.87
C PHE A 90 -8.07 0.07 13.89
N ASN A 91 -6.77 0.00 14.16
CA ASN A 91 -5.96 1.17 14.43
C ASN A 91 -5.90 2.08 13.19
N ASN A 92 -6.01 3.40 13.38
CA ASN A 92 -6.04 4.38 12.29
C ASN A 92 -4.86 4.23 11.30
N ALA A 93 -3.66 3.92 11.79
CA ALA A 93 -2.49 3.70 10.94
C ALA A 93 -2.58 2.38 10.14
N ARG A 94 -3.35 1.41 10.62
CA ARG A 94 -3.54 0.10 9.97
C ARG A 94 -4.44 0.20 8.75
N TYR A 95 -5.36 1.15 8.70
CA TYR A 95 -6.09 1.48 7.47
C TYR A 95 -5.12 1.86 6.34
N LEU A 96 -4.21 2.80 6.57
CA LEU A 96 -3.23 3.22 5.54
C LEU A 96 -2.27 2.09 5.16
N ARG A 97 -1.89 1.24 6.13
CA ARG A 97 -1.09 0.05 5.87
C ARG A 97 -1.83 -0.95 4.98
N ALA A 98 -3.11 -1.23 5.27
CA ALA A 98 -3.95 -2.09 4.44
C ALA A 98 -4.09 -1.52 3.01
N CYS A 99 -4.28 -0.19 2.89
CA CYS A 99 -4.28 0.48 1.57
C CYS A 99 -2.98 0.24 0.79
N ASN A 100 -1.81 0.18 1.44
CA ASN A 100 -0.56 -0.12 0.74
C ASN A 100 -0.57 -1.53 0.12
N TYR A 101 -1.08 -2.53 0.84
CA TYR A 101 -1.19 -3.91 0.35
C TYR A 101 -2.24 -4.01 -0.77
N GLY A 102 -3.45 -3.47 -0.53
CA GLY A 102 -4.53 -3.49 -1.52
C GLY A 102 -4.19 -2.71 -2.78
N ARG A 103 -3.45 -1.61 -2.68
CA ARG A 103 -2.99 -0.85 -3.84
C ARG A 103 -1.97 -1.60 -4.66
N ARG A 104 -1.04 -2.31 -4.03
CA ARG A 104 -0.10 -3.18 -4.74
C ARG A 104 -0.85 -4.30 -5.48
N ALA A 105 -1.77 -4.97 -4.79
CA ALA A 105 -2.61 -6.00 -5.39
C ALA A 105 -3.45 -5.45 -6.56
N PHE A 106 -4.04 -4.26 -6.42
CA PHE A 106 -4.79 -3.58 -7.48
C PHE A 106 -3.93 -3.31 -8.72
N TRP A 107 -2.72 -2.80 -8.55
CA TRP A 107 -1.85 -2.47 -9.68
C TRP A 107 -1.32 -3.71 -10.42
N THR A 108 -1.13 -4.82 -9.71
CA THR A 108 -0.82 -6.12 -10.33
C THR A 108 -2.07 -6.69 -11.01
N ALA A 109 -3.24 -6.61 -10.37
CA ALA A 109 -4.50 -7.12 -10.89
C ALA A 109 -4.94 -6.43 -12.20
N ASN A 110 -4.65 -5.13 -12.38
CA ASN A 110 -4.93 -4.41 -13.62
C ASN A 110 -3.76 -4.38 -14.63
N GLY A 111 -2.60 -4.96 -14.28
CA GLY A 111 -1.44 -5.10 -15.16
C GLY A 111 -0.58 -3.82 -15.31
N ILE A 112 -0.90 -2.74 -14.60
CA ILE A 112 -0.14 -1.49 -14.66
C ILE A 112 1.19 -1.63 -13.91
N TRP A 113 1.25 -2.43 -12.84
CA TRP A 113 2.48 -2.64 -12.07
C TRP A 113 3.61 -3.24 -12.92
N GLU A 114 3.29 -4.24 -13.73
CA GLU A 114 4.22 -4.94 -14.61
C GLU A 114 4.73 -4.01 -15.71
N LEU A 115 3.83 -3.26 -16.35
CA LEU A 115 4.17 -2.25 -17.36
C LEU A 115 5.07 -1.16 -16.78
N LEU A 116 4.74 -0.68 -15.59
CA LEU A 116 5.51 0.34 -14.89
C LEU A 116 6.93 -0.17 -14.57
N CYS A 117 7.04 -1.36 -13.98
CA CYS A 117 8.33 -1.99 -13.68
C CYS A 117 9.17 -2.24 -14.93
N ALA A 118 8.57 -2.75 -16.01
CA ALA A 118 9.24 -3.00 -17.29
C ALA A 118 9.80 -1.72 -17.93
N ASN A 119 9.22 -0.56 -17.62
CA ASN A 119 9.67 0.75 -18.08
C ASN A 119 10.53 1.50 -17.06
N GLY A 120 11.03 0.81 -16.00
CA GLY A 120 11.86 1.41 -14.96
C GLY A 120 11.15 2.47 -14.11
N GLY A 121 9.81 2.45 -14.10
CA GLY A 121 8.98 3.37 -13.35
C GLY A 121 8.68 2.89 -11.93
N ASN A 122 8.06 3.76 -11.14
CA ASN A 122 7.53 3.42 -9.82
C ASN A 122 6.34 4.33 -9.46
N LEU A 123 5.55 3.96 -8.46
CA LEU A 123 4.45 4.76 -7.95
C LEU A 123 4.78 5.28 -6.55
N LEU A 124 4.71 6.59 -6.38
CA LEU A 124 4.92 7.26 -5.10
C LEU A 124 3.60 7.84 -4.60
N VAL A 125 3.28 7.65 -3.32
CA VAL A 125 2.15 8.34 -2.71
C VAL A 125 2.54 9.80 -2.48
N GLY A 126 1.92 10.71 -3.22
CA GLY A 126 2.14 12.15 -3.08
C GLY A 126 1.25 12.80 -2.03
N ALA A 127 0.02 12.31 -1.91
CA ALA A 127 -0.95 12.72 -0.91
C ALA A 127 -1.95 11.60 -0.65
N GLN A 128 -2.48 11.53 0.56
CA GLN A 128 -3.62 10.68 0.89
C GLN A 128 -4.44 11.30 2.01
N THR A 129 -5.75 11.13 1.96
CA THR A 129 -6.67 11.60 3.01
C THR A 129 -7.64 10.49 3.35
N VAL A 130 -7.87 10.29 4.64
CA VAL A 130 -8.78 9.26 5.15
C VAL A 130 -10.01 9.93 5.73
N ARG A 131 -11.19 9.41 5.38
CA ARG A 131 -12.45 9.73 6.04
C ARG A 131 -12.97 8.46 6.72
N TYR A 132 -13.00 8.49 8.05
CA TYR A 132 -13.57 7.43 8.87
C TYR A 132 -15.08 7.66 9.05
N ARG A 133 -15.86 6.59 9.00
CA ARG A 133 -17.31 6.61 9.24
C ARG A 133 -17.70 5.72 10.40
N ARG A 134 -17.15 4.50 10.46
CA ARG A 134 -17.32 3.55 11.56
C ARG A 134 -16.08 2.67 11.68
N GLU A 135 -15.64 2.42 12.89
CA GLU A 135 -14.53 1.52 13.20
C GLU A 135 -14.81 0.09 12.72
N LEU A 136 -13.75 -0.61 12.35
CA LEU A 136 -13.72 -2.06 12.28
C LEU A 136 -13.18 -2.58 13.61
N THR A 137 -13.56 -3.80 14.02
CA THR A 137 -13.12 -4.39 15.30
C THR A 137 -12.43 -5.73 15.10
N LEU A 138 -11.76 -6.22 16.15
CA LEU A 138 -11.05 -7.50 16.14
C LEU A 138 -11.91 -8.64 15.57
N GLY A 139 -11.35 -9.41 14.62
CA GLY A 139 -12.01 -10.56 14.02
C GLY A 139 -13.04 -10.21 12.94
N GLN A 140 -13.31 -8.92 12.71
CA GLN A 140 -14.24 -8.51 11.67
C GLN A 140 -13.61 -8.69 10.28
N SER A 141 -14.33 -9.39 9.39
CA SER A 141 -13.98 -9.48 7.98
C SER A 141 -14.40 -8.22 7.24
N TYR A 142 -13.54 -7.74 6.34
CA TYR A 142 -13.82 -6.61 5.46
C TYR A 142 -13.22 -6.85 4.08
N THR A 143 -13.76 -6.14 3.08
CA THR A 143 -13.20 -6.09 1.73
C THR A 143 -12.64 -4.70 1.49
N LEU A 144 -11.39 -4.62 1.05
CA LEU A 144 -10.78 -3.39 0.60
C LEU A 144 -11.02 -3.23 -0.90
N ARG A 145 -12.03 -2.44 -1.27
CA ARG A 145 -12.34 -2.11 -2.67
C ARG A 145 -11.43 -0.99 -3.14
N THR A 146 -10.72 -1.19 -4.25
CA THR A 146 -9.79 -0.21 -4.81
C THR A 146 -10.12 0.07 -6.26
N ARG A 147 -10.25 1.33 -6.64
CA ARG A 147 -10.53 1.74 -8.03
C ARG A 147 -9.84 3.06 -8.37
N ILE A 148 -9.63 3.29 -9.66
CA ILE A 148 -9.19 4.58 -10.18
C ILE A 148 -10.40 5.49 -10.34
N ARG A 149 -10.34 6.70 -9.79
CA ARG A 149 -11.33 7.75 -10.03
C ARG A 149 -11.00 8.52 -11.30
N THR A 150 -9.73 8.91 -11.48
CA THR A 150 -9.24 9.61 -12.68
C THR A 150 -7.70 9.64 -12.68
N TRP A 151 -7.09 10.26 -13.69
CA TRP A 151 -5.66 10.57 -13.72
C TRP A 151 -5.38 11.86 -14.47
N ASP A 152 -4.27 12.49 -14.13
CA ASP A 152 -3.73 13.65 -14.84
C ASP A 152 -2.40 13.30 -15.53
N ASN A 153 -1.61 14.33 -15.89
CA ASN A 153 -0.32 14.15 -16.54
C ASN A 153 0.78 13.57 -15.62
N GLN A 154 0.59 13.58 -14.30
CA GLN A 154 1.61 13.19 -13.32
C GLN A 154 1.19 12.06 -12.39
N ALA A 155 -0.10 11.93 -12.10
CA ALA A 155 -0.59 11.05 -11.03
C ALA A 155 -1.90 10.35 -11.38
N PHE A 156 -2.06 9.17 -10.78
CA PHE A 156 -3.35 8.48 -10.66
C PHE A 156 -4.06 8.94 -9.38
N TYR A 157 -5.37 9.13 -9.48
CA TYR A 157 -6.26 9.42 -8.37
C TYR A 157 -7.06 8.16 -8.05
N ILE A 158 -6.77 7.55 -6.91
CA ILE A 158 -7.29 6.24 -6.51
C ILE A 158 -8.17 6.42 -5.27
N GLU A 159 -9.23 5.63 -5.22
CA GLU A 159 -10.08 5.48 -4.05
C GLU A 159 -9.94 4.08 -3.48
N HIS A 160 -9.75 4.00 -2.17
CA HIS A 160 -9.93 2.78 -1.38
C HIS A 160 -11.18 2.91 -0.51
N GLN A 161 -12.00 1.86 -0.47
CA GLN A 161 -13.14 1.75 0.45
C GLN A 161 -12.99 0.50 1.29
N PHE A 162 -13.12 0.66 2.60
CA PHE A 162 -13.21 -0.45 3.55
C PHE A 162 -14.68 -0.80 3.70
N VAL A 163 -15.09 -1.95 3.18
CA VAL A 163 -16.50 -2.35 3.14
C VAL A 163 -16.74 -3.65 3.89
N THR A 164 -17.93 -3.76 4.49
CA THR A 164 -18.41 -4.99 5.13
C THR A 164 -19.80 -5.32 4.61
N GLY A 165 -20.18 -6.60 4.67
CA GLY A 165 -21.44 -7.08 4.12
C GLY A 165 -21.35 -7.39 2.64
N ALA A 166 -22.50 -7.62 2.02
CA ALA A 166 -22.59 -7.98 0.61
C ALA A 166 -23.60 -7.09 -0.11
N GLU A 167 -23.22 -6.61 -1.29
CA GLU A 167 -24.05 -5.74 -2.11
C GLU A 167 -25.33 -6.44 -2.57
N ALA A 168 -25.21 -7.71 -2.99
CA ALA A 168 -26.36 -8.56 -3.34
C ALA A 168 -27.36 -8.77 -2.19
N ALA A 169 -26.92 -8.61 -0.94
CA ALA A 169 -27.75 -8.74 0.25
C ALA A 169 -28.25 -7.39 0.81
N GLY A 170 -27.95 -6.27 0.14
CA GLY A 170 -28.33 -4.93 0.60
C GLY A 170 -27.68 -4.50 1.93
N SER A 171 -26.67 -5.23 2.41
CA SER A 171 -26.04 -5.01 3.73
C SER A 171 -24.67 -4.33 3.65
N LEU A 172 -24.29 -3.84 2.45
CA LEU A 172 -23.00 -3.20 2.21
C LEU A 172 -22.86 -1.93 3.04
N PHE A 173 -21.83 -1.87 3.87
CA PHE A 173 -21.49 -0.68 4.66
C PHE A 173 -20.04 -0.26 4.43
N VAL A 174 -19.84 1.02 4.11
CA VAL A 174 -18.51 1.63 3.95
C VAL A 174 -18.04 2.20 5.29
N HIS A 175 -17.00 1.60 5.88
CA HIS A 175 -16.40 1.97 7.14
C HIS A 175 -15.44 3.15 7.03
N ALA A 176 -14.63 3.18 5.97
CA ALA A 176 -13.68 4.25 5.71
C ALA A 176 -13.43 4.41 4.20
N VAL A 177 -13.12 5.62 3.78
CA VAL A 177 -12.69 5.94 2.42
C VAL A 177 -11.33 6.60 2.46
N VAL A 178 -10.40 6.16 1.61
CA VAL A 178 -9.07 6.76 1.46
C VAL A 178 -8.91 7.21 0.01
N LEU A 179 -8.75 8.52 -0.18
CA LEU A 179 -8.33 9.08 -1.47
C LEU A 179 -6.81 9.15 -1.51
N VAL A 180 -6.22 8.74 -2.63
CA VAL A 180 -4.77 8.64 -2.80
C VAL A 180 -4.36 9.25 -4.13
N LYS A 181 -3.34 10.12 -4.09
CA LYS A 181 -2.64 10.66 -5.25
C LYS A 181 -1.37 9.86 -5.43
N ASN A 182 -1.32 9.04 -6.47
CA ASN A 182 -0.19 8.19 -6.76
C ASN A 182 0.60 8.75 -7.95
N ASN A 183 1.68 9.46 -7.66
CA ASN A 183 2.57 10.03 -8.67
C ASN A 183 3.32 8.93 -9.41
N VAL A 184 3.34 9.02 -10.74
CA VAL A 184 4.12 8.15 -11.61
C VAL A 184 5.54 8.68 -11.70
N MET A 185 6.49 7.86 -11.27
CA MET A 185 7.93 8.11 -11.40
C MET A 185 8.46 7.36 -12.62
N GLY A 186 9.45 7.93 -13.30
CA GLY A 186 10.08 7.35 -14.47
C GLY A 186 9.76 8.14 -15.74
N SER A 187 9.99 7.50 -16.89
CA SER A 187 9.84 8.14 -18.21
C SER A 187 8.39 8.19 -18.71
N LYS A 188 7.52 7.28 -18.24
CA LYS A 188 6.13 7.17 -18.69
C LYS A 188 5.19 8.04 -17.85
N ARG A 189 4.15 8.57 -18.47
CA ARG A 189 3.05 9.30 -17.81
C ARG A 189 1.82 8.40 -17.63
N PRO A 190 0.88 8.73 -16.73
CA PRO A 190 -0.34 7.95 -16.50
C PRO A 190 -1.07 7.55 -17.80
N GLN A 191 -1.34 8.51 -18.68
CA GLN A 191 -2.03 8.25 -19.95
C GLN A 191 -1.28 7.25 -20.84
N MET A 192 0.06 7.30 -20.89
CA MET A 192 0.84 6.36 -21.70
C MET A 192 0.76 4.94 -21.15
N LEU A 193 0.80 4.78 -19.82
CA LEU A 193 0.66 3.48 -19.16
C LEU A 193 -0.74 2.89 -19.42
N MET A 194 -1.76 3.73 -19.34
CA MET A 194 -3.15 3.34 -19.61
C MET A 194 -3.35 2.92 -21.06
N GLU A 195 -2.84 3.69 -22.03
CA GLU A 195 -2.90 3.35 -23.45
C GLU A 195 -2.17 2.04 -23.78
N MET A 196 -1.00 1.80 -23.16
CA MET A 196 -0.27 0.53 -23.33
C MET A 196 -1.04 -0.66 -22.79
N ARG A 197 -1.86 -0.48 -21.75
CA ARG A 197 -2.66 -1.55 -21.15
C ARG A 197 -4.01 -1.76 -21.86
N GLN A 198 -4.67 -0.68 -22.24
CA GLN A 198 -6.00 -0.67 -22.84
C GLN A 198 -6.06 0.48 -23.87
N PRO A 199 -5.84 0.20 -25.17
CA PRO A 199 -5.81 1.23 -26.20
C PRO A 199 -7.12 2.03 -26.29
N GLY A 200 -6.99 3.35 -26.49
CA GLY A 200 -8.11 4.28 -26.60
C GLY A 200 -8.77 4.67 -25.27
N ILE A 201 -8.24 4.21 -24.13
CA ILE A 201 -8.78 4.58 -22.82
C ILE A 201 -8.52 6.06 -22.51
N VAL A 202 -9.54 6.75 -22.03
CA VAL A 202 -9.45 8.15 -21.61
C VAL A 202 -9.68 8.26 -20.11
N ALA A 203 -9.06 9.27 -19.50
CA ALA A 203 -9.30 9.57 -18.09
C ALA A 203 -10.79 9.87 -17.88
N PRO A 204 -11.45 9.23 -16.89
CA PRO A 204 -12.78 9.63 -16.48
C PRO A 204 -12.81 11.11 -16.08
N PRO A 205 -13.94 11.82 -16.29
CA PRO A 205 -14.12 13.17 -15.79
C PRO A 205 -13.82 13.27 -14.30
N VAL A 206 -13.21 14.38 -13.87
CA VAL A 206 -12.89 14.57 -12.46
C VAL A 206 -14.17 14.91 -11.69
N ASP A 207 -14.53 14.05 -10.73
CA ASP A 207 -15.69 14.30 -9.87
C ASP A 207 -15.46 15.52 -8.95
N PRO A 208 -16.51 16.27 -8.55
CA PRO A 208 -16.36 17.50 -7.77
C PRO A 208 -15.66 17.32 -6.42
N ASP A 209 -15.85 16.17 -5.76
CA ASP A 209 -15.18 15.83 -4.50
C ASP A 209 -13.68 15.61 -4.70
N VAL A 210 -13.30 14.91 -5.78
CA VAL A 210 -11.91 14.68 -6.18
C VAL A 210 -11.25 16.00 -6.59
N GLN A 211 -11.95 16.85 -7.35
CA GLN A 211 -11.43 18.16 -7.75
C GLN A 211 -11.14 19.05 -6.54
N SER A 212 -12.09 19.15 -5.60
CA SER A 212 -11.91 19.90 -4.35
C SER A 212 -10.71 19.39 -3.55
N TRP A 213 -10.51 18.07 -3.53
CA TRP A 213 -9.35 17.45 -2.89
C TRP A 213 -8.04 17.79 -3.59
N ILE A 214 -8.01 17.77 -4.93
CA ILE A 214 -6.84 18.17 -5.73
C ILE A 214 -6.45 19.61 -5.44
N ASP A 215 -7.42 20.52 -5.44
CA ASP A 215 -7.20 21.95 -5.22
C ASP A 215 -6.66 22.23 -3.82
N SER A 216 -7.21 21.55 -2.80
CA SER A 216 -6.71 21.61 -1.42
C SER A 216 -5.25 21.16 -1.32
N ASN A 217 -4.88 20.04 -1.97
CA ASN A 217 -3.50 19.58 -2.00
C ASN A 217 -2.58 20.52 -2.78
N ALA A 218 -3.07 21.15 -3.86
CA ALA A 218 -2.31 22.12 -4.62
C ALA A 218 -2.02 23.38 -3.80
N ALA A 219 -3.01 23.93 -3.10
CA ALA A 219 -2.86 25.04 -2.18
C ALA A 219 -1.86 24.71 -1.06
N SER A 220 -1.98 23.54 -0.44
CA SER A 220 -1.03 23.03 0.56
C SER A 220 0.40 22.97 0.01
N SER A 221 0.58 22.41 -1.19
CA SER A 221 1.89 22.30 -1.82
C SER A 221 2.53 23.66 -2.11
N LEU A 222 1.75 24.69 -2.50
CA LEU A 222 2.26 26.03 -2.74
C LEU A 222 2.82 26.69 -1.48
N MET A 223 2.17 26.49 -0.33
CA MET A 223 2.63 27.04 0.95
C MET A 223 3.97 26.45 1.41
N LEU A 224 4.29 25.24 0.97
CA LEU A 224 5.53 24.52 1.35
C LEU A 224 6.73 24.89 0.46
N ARG A 225 6.53 25.62 -0.64
CA ARG A 225 7.64 26.01 -1.52
C ARG A 225 8.48 27.08 -0.84
N PRO A 226 9.83 26.98 -0.88
CA PRO A 226 10.69 28.03 -0.36
C PRO A 226 10.33 29.37 -1.02
N LYS A 227 10.15 30.42 -0.22
CA LYS A 227 10.06 31.78 -0.77
C LYS A 227 11.38 32.05 -1.49
N LYS A 228 11.34 32.35 -2.78
CA LYS A 228 12.52 32.86 -3.48
C LYS A 228 12.87 34.19 -2.82
N ASN A 229 14.03 34.29 -2.17
CA ASN A 229 14.58 35.58 -1.77
C ASN A 229 14.91 36.32 -3.08
N THR A 230 14.10 37.32 -3.41
CA THR A 230 14.38 38.32 -4.46
C THR A 230 15.36 39.34 -3.94
#